data_AF-A0A800A2B1-F1
#
_entry.id   AF-A0A800A2B1-F1
#
_cell.length_a   1.000
_cell.length_b   1.000
_cell.length_c   1.000
_cell.angle_alpha   90.00
_cell.angle_beta   90.00
_cell.angle_gamma   90.00
#
_symmetry.space_group_name_H-M   'P 1'
#
loop_
_entity.id
_entity.type
_entity.pdbx_description
1 polymer ?
#
loop_
_entity_poly.entity_id
_entity_poly.type
_entity_poly.pdbx_seq_one_letter_code
_entity_poly.pdbx_strand_id
1 'polypeptide(L)' 'MMWNWFGSMGWWMIIGSLLMLAFWGGLIALVVLGIKRLAQYGGPSDALKSDPLNIAKARYAKGEISREEFEQIKKDLSN' A
#
# COMPACT_ATOMS: atom_id res chain seq x y z
N MET A 1 30.37 -12.12 44.89
CA MET A 1 29.30 -11.27 44.33
C MET A 1 29.62 -10.82 42.89
N MET A 2 30.03 -11.74 42.01
CA MET A 2 30.41 -11.42 40.61
C MET A 2 29.47 -12.04 39.56
N TRP A 3 28.40 -12.72 39.99
CA TRP A 3 27.45 -13.38 39.11
C TRP A 3 26.32 -12.45 38.61
N ASN A 4 26.09 -11.33 39.28
CA ASN A 4 25.03 -10.37 38.92
C ASN A 4 25.45 -9.37 37.82
N TRP A 5 26.75 -9.25 37.55
CA TRP A 5 27.27 -8.29 36.56
C TRP A 5 27.18 -8.82 35.13
N PHE A 6 27.26 -10.15 34.96
CA PHE A 6 27.10 -10.78 33.64
C PHE A 6 25.62 -10.83 33.22
N GLY A 7 24.71 -10.93 34.19
CA GLY A 7 23.27 -10.87 33.95
C GLY A 7 22.82 -9.48 33.49
N SER A 8 23.29 -8.41 34.13
CA SER A 8 22.90 -7.03 33.77
C SER A 8 23.36 -6.64 32.37
N MET A 9 24.58 -7.02 31.95
CA MET A 9 25.12 -6.71 30.63
C MET A 9 24.31 -7.34 29.48
N GLY A 10 23.80 -8.57 29.68
CA GLY A 10 22.98 -9.26 28.68
C GLY A 10 21.60 -8.63 28.47
N TRP A 11 20.95 -8.16 29.55
CA TRP A 11 19.67 -7.45 29.47
C TRP A 11 19.79 -6.12 28.72
N TRP A 12 20.86 -5.36 28.94
CA TRP A 12 21.13 -4.12 28.21
C TRP A 12 21.34 -4.37 26.71
N MET A 13 21.98 -5.49 26.34
CA MET A 13 22.18 -5.86 24.93
C MET A 13 20.85 -6.20 24.23
N ILE A 14 19.94 -6.88 24.93
CA ILE A 14 18.59 -7.19 24.40
C ILE A 14 17.75 -5.93 24.24
N ILE A 15 17.78 -5.04 25.24
CA ILE A 15 17.06 -3.75 25.17
C ILE A 15 17.61 -2.90 24.02
N GLY A 16 18.95 -2.83 23.87
CA GLY A 16 19.59 -2.10 22.78
C GLY A 16 19.21 -2.63 21.40
N SER A 17 19.19 -3.95 21.22
CA SER A 17 18.80 -4.56 19.93
C SER A 17 17.31 -4.36 19.62
N LEU A 18 16.44 -4.45 20.62
CA LEU A 18 15.01 -4.15 20.48
C LEU A 18 14.77 -2.70 20.09
N LEU A 19 15.44 -1.74 20.73
CA LEU A 19 15.30 -0.32 20.39
C LEU A 19 15.79 -0.03 18.97
N MET A 20 16.88 -0.66 18.54
CA MET A 20 17.39 -0.53 17.18
C MET A 20 16.39 -1.10 16.15
N LEU A 21 15.83 -2.29 16.41
CA LEU A 21 14.81 -2.89 15.54
C LEU A 21 13.53 -2.06 15.53
N ALA A 22 13.11 -1.52 16.67
CA ALA A 22 11.96 -0.62 16.75
C ALA A 22 12.20 0.68 15.98
N PHE A 23 13.42 1.21 16.00
CA PHE A 23 13.79 2.38 15.22
C PHE A 23 13.69 2.11 13.71
N TRP A 24 14.29 1.00 13.22
CA TRP A 24 14.21 0.64 11.80
C TRP A 24 12.79 0.23 11.37
N GLY A 25 12.10 -0.56 12.19
CA GLY A 25 10.72 -0.95 11.95
C GLY A 25 9.79 0.27 11.93
N GLY A 26 9.98 1.20 12.87
CA GLY A 26 9.27 2.47 12.92
C GLY A 26 9.56 3.36 11.71
N LEU A 27 10.83 3.47 11.30
CA LEU A 27 11.23 4.23 10.12
C LEU A 27 10.58 3.67 8.84
N ILE A 28 10.63 2.35 8.66
CA ILE A 28 9.98 1.67 7.53
C ILE A 28 8.46 1.89 7.59
N ALA A 29 7.84 1.73 8.76
CA ALA A 29 6.41 1.93 8.93
C ALA A 29 6.00 3.38 8.61
N LEU A 30 6.80 4.38 9.00
CA LEU A 30 6.57 5.79 8.71
C LEU A 30 6.67 6.07 7.20
N VAL A 31 7.70 5.54 6.54
CA VAL A 31 7.85 5.64 5.07
C VAL A 31 6.67 4.98 4.36
N VAL A 32 6.30 3.75 4.74
CA VAL A 32 5.17 3.03 4.14
C VAL A 32 3.85 3.77 4.39
N LEU A 33 3.62 4.30 5.60
CA LEU A 33 2.42 5.07 5.92
C LEU A 33 2.38 6.39 5.16
N GLY A 34 3.52 7.08 5.01
CA GLY A 34 3.65 8.29 4.22
C GLY A 34 3.32 8.05 2.74
N ILE A 35 3.90 7.01 2.15
CA ILE A 35 3.62 6.59 0.77
C ILE A 35 2.16 6.16 0.63
N LYS A 36 1.62 5.37 1.55
CA LYS A 36 0.23 4.90 1.52
C LYS A 36 -0.74 6.06 1.63
N ARG A 37 -0.50 7.03 2.52
CA ARG A 37 -1.33 8.24 2.64
C ARG A 37 -1.24 9.08 1.37
N LEU A 38 -0.04 9.29 0.82
CA LEU A 38 0.13 10.06 -0.41
C LEU A 38 -0.51 9.37 -1.63
N ALA A 39 -0.41 8.04 -1.72
CA ALA A 39 -1.09 7.23 -2.73
C ALA A 39 -2.62 7.24 -2.55
N GLN A 40 -3.12 7.28 -1.32
CA GLN A 40 -4.55 7.43 -1.02
C GLN A 40 -5.10 8.81 -1.38
N TYR A 41 -4.29 9.88 -1.24
CA TYR A 41 -4.66 11.22 -1.70
C TYR A 41 -4.43 11.45 -3.21
N GLY A 42 -3.60 10.61 -3.84
CA GLY A 42 -3.20 10.68 -5.26
C GLY A 42 -4.02 9.82 -6.23
N GLY A 43 -5.19 9.34 -5.82
CA GLY A 43 -6.21 8.84 -6.73
C GLY A 43 -6.59 7.38 -6.53
N PRO A 44 -7.86 7.02 -6.83
CA PRO A 44 -8.36 5.64 -6.81
C PRO A 44 -7.70 4.83 -7.93
N SER A 45 -6.44 4.46 -7.73
CA SER A 45 -5.66 3.68 -8.69
C SER A 45 -5.62 2.19 -8.36
N ASP A 46 -6.08 1.78 -7.16
CA ASP A 46 -6.43 0.37 -6.89
C ASP A 46 -7.75 -0.05 -7.57
N ALA A 47 -8.54 0.89 -8.09
CA ALA A 47 -9.63 0.58 -9.02
C ALA A 47 -9.16 0.49 -10.49
N LEU A 48 -7.94 0.95 -10.80
CA LEU A 48 -7.47 1.10 -12.19
C LEU A 48 -6.96 -0.22 -12.80
N LYS A 49 -6.67 -1.25 -11.98
CA LYS A 49 -6.18 -2.54 -12.49
C LYS A 49 -7.27 -3.57 -12.77
N SER A 50 -8.49 -3.36 -12.31
CA SER A 50 -9.55 -4.38 -12.43
C SER A 50 -10.95 -3.82 -12.64
N ASP A 51 -11.10 -2.53 -12.98
CA ASP A 51 -12.40 -1.99 -13.36
C ASP A 51 -12.58 -2.13 -14.89
N PRO A 52 -13.39 -3.09 -15.37
CA PRO A 52 -13.61 -3.29 -16.81
C PRO A 52 -14.21 -2.03 -17.47
N LEU A 53 -14.80 -1.12 -16.68
CA LEU A 53 -15.30 0.17 -17.14
C LEU A 53 -14.19 1.10 -17.62
N ASN A 54 -13.00 1.08 -16.99
CA ASN A 54 -11.86 1.87 -17.42
C ASN A 54 -11.26 1.36 -18.73
N ILE A 55 -11.26 0.04 -18.95
CA ILE A 55 -10.86 -0.57 -20.21
C ILE A 55 -11.83 -0.16 -21.33
N ALA A 56 -13.15 -0.23 -21.06
CA ALA A 56 -14.17 0.22 -22.01
C ALA A 56 -14.03 1.71 -22.34
N LYS A 57 -13.81 2.57 -21.34
CA LYS A 57 -13.58 4.02 -21.54
C LYS A 57 -12.34 4.29 -22.40
N ALA A 58 -11.25 3.56 -22.19
CA ALA A 58 -10.03 3.71 -22.99
C ALA A 58 -10.25 3.33 -24.46
N ARG A 59 -11.02 2.27 -24.74
CA ARG A 59 -11.37 1.85 -26.11
C ARG A 59 -12.33 2.83 -26.79
N TYR A 60 -13.28 3.38 -26.04
CA TYR A 60 -14.18 4.43 -26.54
C TYR A 60 -13.40 5.69 -26.91
N ALA A 61 -12.45 6.11 -26.07
CA ALA A 61 -11.59 7.27 -26.35
C ALA A 61 -10.68 7.05 -27.57
N LYS A 62 -10.29 5.80 -27.83
CA LYS A 62 -9.57 5.41 -29.06
C LYS A 62 -10.47 5.30 -30.28
N GLY A 63 -11.80 5.35 -30.12
CA GLY A 63 -12.77 5.10 -31.19
C GLY A 63 -12.85 3.65 -31.64
N GLU A 64 -12.32 2.71 -30.84
CA GLU A 64 -12.36 1.26 -31.12
C GLU A 64 -13.75 0.66 -30.85
N ILE A 65 -14.58 1.35 -30.05
CA ILE A 65 -15.97 0.95 -29.74
C ILE A 65 -16.90 2.14 -29.92
N SER A 66 -18.14 1.87 -30.31
CA SER A 66 -19.17 2.90 -30.44
C SER A 66 -19.74 3.33 -29.08
N ARG A 67 -20.49 4.44 -29.07
CA ARG A 67 -21.15 4.93 -27.84
C ARG A 67 -22.17 3.92 -27.31
N GLU A 68 -22.86 3.24 -28.22
CA GLU A 68 -23.89 2.23 -27.90
C GLU A 68 -23.27 1.02 -27.21
N GLU A 69 -22.12 0.53 -27.72
CA GLU A 69 -21.36 -0.57 -27.11
C GLU A 69 -20.82 -0.19 -25.73
N PHE A 70 -20.33 1.05 -25.58
CA PHE A 70 -19.87 1.56 -24.29
C PHE A 70 -21.00 1.63 -23.24
N GLU A 71 -22.19 2.10 -23.62
CA GLU A 71 -23.34 2.16 -22.71
C GLU A 71 -23.86 0.77 -22.33
N GLN A 72 -23.82 -0.22 -23.23
CA GLN A 72 -24.15 -1.61 -22.90
C GLN A 72 -23.18 -2.18 -21.86
N ILE A 73 -21.87 -2.06 -22.10
CA ILE A 73 -20.83 -2.54 -21.17
C ILE A 73 -20.97 -1.87 -19.81
N LYS A 74 -21.23 -0.55 -19.78
CA LYS A 74 -21.44 0.19 -18.54
C LYS A 74 -22.66 -0.32 -17.77
N LYS A 75 -23.75 -0.63 -18.46
CA LYS A 75 -24.98 -1.14 -17.84
C LYS A 75 -24.76 -2.55 -17.29
N ASP A 76 -24.09 -3.40 -18.04
CA ASP A 76 -23.78 -4.78 -17.64
C ASP A 76 -22.81 -4.85 -16.46
N LEU A 77 -21.85 -3.93 -16.37
CA LEU A 77 -20.89 -3.86 -15.25
C LEU A 77 -21.46 -3.20 -14.00
N SER A 78 -22.60 -2.50 -14.11
CA SER A 78 -23.27 -1.85 -12.98
C SER A 78 -24.30 -2.73 -12.26
N ASN A 79 -24.51 -3.95 -12.76
CA ASN A 79 -25.50 -4.92 -12.31
C ASN A 79 -24.82 -6.18 -11.76
#